data_AF-A0A2S2QUV7-F1
#
_entry.id   AF-A0A2S2QUV7-F1
#
_cell.length_a   1.000
_cell.length_b   1.000
_cell.length_c   1.000
_cell.angle_alpha   90.00
_cell.angle_beta   90.00
_cell.angle_gamma   90.00
#
_symmetry.space_group_name_H-M   'P 1'
#
loop_
_entity.id
_entity.type
_entity.pdbx_description
1 polymer ?
#
loop_
_entity_poly.entity_id
_entity_poly.type
_entity_poly.pdbx_seq_one_letter_code
_entity_poly.pdbx_strand_id
1 'polypeptide(L)'
;MFSQSRKIGGKFSPVIKEINYEQLKKFINSNEALIIDVRNKEELAATGVLPNSYNIPLDELSTAFQSTPSIFFEKYNFPKPDKDLNIVFSCAKGIRSLKACQQLADLGYKNIFNYSEGWFGWESHK
;
A
#
# COMPACT_ATOMS: atom_id res chain seq x y z
N MET A 1 37.42 30.26 -14.70
CA MET A 1 36.34 29.52 -15.39
C MET A 1 36.35 28.09 -14.90
N PHE A 2 35.42 27.70 -14.04
CA PHE A 2 34.79 26.37 -14.02
C PHE A 2 33.52 26.51 -13.19
N SER A 3 32.43 26.75 -13.92
CA SER A 3 31.07 26.51 -13.49
C SER A 3 30.93 25.03 -13.12
N GLN A 4 30.26 24.73 -12.01
CA GLN A 4 29.00 23.99 -12.12
C GLN A 4 28.21 24.02 -10.80
N SER A 5 26.98 24.51 -10.92
CA SER A 5 25.92 24.51 -9.92
C SER A 5 25.73 23.15 -9.26
N ARG A 6 25.66 23.14 -7.93
CA ARG A 6 25.04 22.04 -7.19
C ARG A 6 23.56 22.01 -7.52
N LYS A 7 23.11 21.02 -8.28
CA LYS A 7 21.69 20.72 -8.46
C LYS A 7 21.13 20.30 -7.10
N ILE A 8 20.27 21.13 -6.52
CA ILE A 8 19.39 20.74 -5.42
C ILE A 8 18.31 19.84 -6.03
N GLY A 9 18.54 18.53 -6.04
CA GLY A 9 17.53 17.55 -6.40
C GLY A 9 16.55 17.41 -5.24
N GLY A 10 15.46 18.19 -5.24
CA GLY A 10 14.36 17.97 -4.30
C GLY A 10 13.79 16.58 -4.51
N LYS A 11 13.84 15.73 -3.48
CA LYS A 11 13.15 14.43 -3.49
C LYS A 11 11.65 14.71 -3.65
N PHE A 12 11.08 14.35 -4.80
CA PHE A 12 9.64 14.38 -4.99
C PHE A 12 9.04 13.20 -4.20
N SER A 13 8.50 13.48 -3.02
CA SER A 13 7.70 12.51 -2.27
C SER A 13 6.31 12.47 -2.88
N PRO A 14 5.83 11.30 -3.35
CA PRO A 14 4.48 11.19 -3.90
C PRO A 14 3.44 11.52 -2.82
N VAL A 15 2.39 12.24 -3.22
CA VAL A 15 1.30 12.63 -2.32
C VAL A 15 0.47 11.40 -1.99
N ILE A 16 0.44 11.02 -0.71
CA ILE A 16 -0.43 9.97 -0.18
C ILE A 16 -1.87 10.48 -0.20
N LYS A 17 -2.77 9.72 -0.82
CA LYS A 17 -4.19 10.07 -0.94
C LYS A 17 -5.00 9.32 0.11
N GLU A 18 -5.66 10.03 1.00
CA GLU A 18 -6.62 9.44 1.94
C GLU A 18 -7.91 9.06 1.20
N ILE A 19 -8.42 7.86 1.47
CA ILE A 19 -9.69 7.38 0.92
C ILE A 19 -10.63 6.85 2.01
N ASN A 20 -11.93 6.98 1.79
CA ASN A 20 -13.00 6.49 2.66
C ASN A 20 -13.60 5.17 2.19
N TYR A 21 -14.60 4.66 2.92
CA TYR A 21 -15.32 3.42 2.59
C TYR A 21 -15.84 3.38 1.14
N GLU A 22 -16.54 4.43 0.69
CA GLU A 22 -17.17 4.45 -0.64
C GLU A 22 -16.12 4.39 -1.76
N GLN A 23 -14.98 5.07 -1.57
CA GLN A 23 -13.87 5.04 -2.51
C GLN A 23 -13.16 3.68 -2.52
N LEU A 24 -12.93 3.07 -1.35
CA LEU A 24 -12.39 1.70 -1.28
C LEU A 24 -13.33 0.70 -1.97
N LYS A 25 -14.64 0.79 -1.71
CA LYS A 25 -15.67 -0.06 -2.33
C LYS A 25 -15.66 0.09 -3.85
N LYS A 26 -15.48 1.32 -4.36
CA LYS A 26 -15.32 1.56 -5.79
C LYS A 26 -14.09 0.83 -6.35
N PHE A 27 -12.92 0.97 -5.73
CA PHE A 27 -11.70 0.26 -6.15
C PHE A 27 -11.86 -1.26 -6.15
N ILE A 28 -12.53 -1.82 -5.13
CA ILE A 28 -12.83 -3.25 -5.04
C ILE A 28 -13.71 -3.70 -6.22
N ASN A 29 -14.77 -2.95 -6.53
CA ASN A 29 -15.75 -3.31 -7.54
C ASN A 29 -15.23 -3.12 -8.98
N SER A 30 -14.41 -2.09 -9.21
CA SER A 30 -13.85 -1.79 -10.53
C SER A 30 -12.53 -2.51 -10.81
N ASN A 31 -11.91 -3.11 -9.78
CA ASN A 31 -10.58 -3.72 -9.86
C ASN A 31 -9.51 -2.74 -10.41
N GLU A 32 -9.65 -1.45 -10.10
CA GLU A 32 -8.78 -0.36 -10.57
C GLU A 32 -7.54 -0.14 -9.68
N ALA A 33 -7.42 -0.88 -8.58
CA ALA A 33 -6.29 -0.81 -7.67
C ALA A 33 -5.97 -2.16 -7.02
N LEU A 34 -4.68 -2.36 -6.73
CA LEU A 34 -4.22 -3.44 -5.87
C LEU A 34 -4.49 -3.07 -4.41
N ILE A 35 -5.14 -3.96 -3.67
CA ILE A 35 -5.44 -3.74 -2.25
C ILE A 35 -4.50 -4.60 -1.41
N ILE A 36 -3.76 -3.96 -0.50
CA ILE A 36 -2.82 -4.63 0.42
C ILE A 36 -3.23 -4.35 1.85
N ASP A 37 -3.59 -5.41 2.57
CA ASP A 37 -3.82 -5.38 4.02
C ASP A 37 -2.48 -5.65 4.74
N VAL A 38 -2.04 -4.70 5.56
CA VAL A 38 -0.76 -4.76 6.28
C VAL A 38 -0.87 -5.24 7.72
N ARG A 39 -2.03 -5.78 8.12
CA ARG A 39 -2.19 -6.48 9.39
C ARG A 39 -1.45 -7.81 9.39
N ASN A 40 -1.28 -8.39 10.57
CA ASN A 40 -0.70 -9.72 10.70
C ASN A 40 -1.74 -10.79 10.35
N LYS A 41 -1.28 -11.98 9.97
CA LYS A 41 -2.15 -13.09 9.52
C LYS A 41 -3.16 -13.52 10.60
N GLU A 42 -2.77 -13.44 11.87
CA GLU A 42 -3.64 -13.77 13.00
C GLU A 42 -4.83 -12.81 13.11
N GLU A 43 -4.63 -11.52 12.82
CA GLU A 43 -5.72 -10.53 12.81
C GLU A 43 -6.70 -10.83 11.68
N LEU A 44 -6.20 -11.16 10.49
CA LEU A 44 -7.03 -11.54 9.33
C LEU A 44 -7.83 -12.81 9.61
N ALA A 45 -7.20 -13.82 10.24
CA ALA A 45 -7.87 -15.06 10.62
C ALA A 45 -8.98 -14.82 11.67
N ALA A 46 -8.78 -13.88 12.60
CA ALA A 46 -9.73 -13.60 13.66
C ALA A 46 -10.90 -12.70 13.26
N THR A 47 -10.67 -11.75 12.33
CA THR A 47 -11.66 -10.70 12.02
C THR A 47 -12.21 -10.79 10.59
N GLY A 48 -11.44 -11.36 9.67
CA GLY A 48 -11.77 -11.41 8.25
C GLY A 48 -10.84 -10.56 7.37
N VAL A 49 -11.10 -10.62 6.07
CA VAL A 49 -10.28 -10.03 5.02
C VAL A 49 -11.10 -9.09 4.14
N LEU A 50 -10.46 -8.04 3.65
CA LEU A 50 -11.07 -7.19 2.62
C LEU A 50 -11.23 -7.99 1.32
N PRO A 51 -12.35 -7.83 0.58
CA PRO A 51 -12.50 -8.45 -0.73
C PRO A 51 -11.36 -8.05 -1.68
N ASN A 52 -10.88 -9.00 -2.49
CA ASN A 52 -9.83 -8.79 -3.49
C ASN A 52 -8.52 -8.20 -2.93
N SER A 53 -8.24 -8.42 -1.64
CA SER A 53 -7.02 -7.95 -0.99
C SER A 53 -5.96 -9.05 -0.87
N TYR A 54 -4.69 -8.61 -0.88
CA TYR A 54 -3.54 -9.43 -0.53
C TYR A 54 -3.00 -9.01 0.83
N ASN A 55 -2.37 -9.93 1.55
CA ASN A 55 -1.75 -9.64 2.83
C ASN A 55 -0.22 -9.54 2.71
N ILE A 56 0.33 -8.40 3.09
CA ILE A 56 1.76 -8.21 3.32
C ILE A 56 1.91 -7.46 4.65
N PRO A 57 2.27 -8.16 5.75
CA PRO A 57 2.45 -7.53 7.06
C PRO A 57 3.42 -6.33 6.98
N LEU A 58 3.13 -5.27 7.76
CA LEU A 58 3.87 -4.00 7.68
C LEU A 58 5.39 -4.17 7.89
N ASP A 59 5.81 -5.07 8.77
CA ASP A 59 7.22 -5.38 9.05
C ASP A 59 7.93 -6.06 7.87
N GLU A 60 7.20 -6.74 7.01
CA GLU A 60 7.72 -7.39 5.81
C GLU A 60 7.69 -6.48 4.57
N LEU A 61 6.85 -5.44 4.57
CA LEU A 61 6.51 -4.64 3.40
C LEU A 61 7.72 -4.03 2.68
N SER A 62 8.60 -3.36 3.42
CA SER A 62 9.79 -2.72 2.81
C SER A 62 10.71 -3.75 2.14
N THR A 63 10.93 -4.90 2.80
CA THR A 63 11.75 -5.99 2.27
C THR A 63 11.08 -6.64 1.06
N ALA A 64 9.76 -6.84 1.10
CA ALA A 64 8.98 -7.35 -0.02
C ALA A 64 9.16 -6.47 -1.27
N PHE A 65 8.94 -5.15 -1.13
CA PHE A 65 8.98 -4.24 -2.25
C PHE A 65 10.39 -3.94 -2.78
N GLN A 66 11.44 -4.34 -2.05
CA GLN A 66 12.83 -4.30 -2.50
C GLN A 66 13.34 -5.63 -3.10
N SER A 67 12.64 -6.75 -2.88
CA SER A 67 13.06 -8.06 -3.40
C SER A 67 12.89 -8.18 -4.92
N THR A 68 13.46 -9.23 -5.51
CA THR A 68 13.23 -9.53 -6.93
C THR A 68 11.77 -9.94 -7.16
N PRO A 69 11.23 -9.74 -8.39
CA PRO A 69 9.87 -10.19 -8.71
C PRO A 69 9.62 -11.68 -8.42
N SER A 70 10.63 -12.54 -8.61
CA SER A 70 10.53 -13.97 -8.30
C SER A 70 10.35 -14.26 -6.81
N ILE A 71 11.18 -13.66 -5.94
CA ILE A 71 11.08 -13.82 -4.49
C ILE A 71 9.76 -13.24 -3.96
N PHE A 72 9.34 -12.10 -4.51
CA PHE A 72 8.06 -11.50 -4.17
C PHE A 72 6.90 -12.45 -4.50
N PHE A 73 6.87 -12.98 -5.72
CA PHE A 73 5.82 -13.88 -6.17
C PHE A 73 5.77 -15.18 -5.35
N GLU A 74 6.93 -15.80 -5.09
CA GLU A 74 7.02 -17.02 -4.29
C GLU A 74 6.42 -16.84 -2.89
N LYS A 75 6.67 -15.69 -2.24
CA LYS A 75 6.22 -15.45 -0.87
C LYS A 75 4.76 -15.01 -0.77
N TYR A 76 4.30 -14.14 -1.67
CA TYR A 76 2.99 -13.48 -1.55
C TYR A 76 1.96 -13.97 -2.55
N ASN A 77 2.35 -14.80 -3.53
CA ASN A 77 1.49 -15.41 -4.52
C ASN A 77 0.74 -14.40 -5.41
N PHE A 78 1.36 -13.26 -5.70
CA PHE A 78 0.92 -12.33 -6.74
C PHE A 78 2.11 -11.58 -7.36
N PRO A 79 1.99 -11.06 -8.60
CA PRO A 79 3.07 -10.34 -9.26
C PRO A 79 3.48 -9.09 -8.47
N LYS A 80 4.78 -8.84 -8.38
CA LYS A 80 5.29 -7.59 -7.79
C LYS A 80 4.73 -6.40 -8.60
N PRO A 81 4.07 -5.42 -7.96
CA PRO A 81 3.42 -4.34 -8.69
C PRO A 81 4.44 -3.34 -9.24
N ASP A 82 4.14 -2.80 -10.43
CA ASP A 82 4.87 -1.68 -11.01
C ASP A 82 4.69 -0.40 -10.19
N LYS A 83 5.66 0.51 -10.28
CA LYS A 83 5.66 1.78 -9.50
C LYS A 83 4.52 2.73 -9.84
N ASP A 84 3.90 2.53 -11.00
CA ASP A 84 2.79 3.35 -11.50
C ASP A 84 1.41 2.74 -11.20
N LEU A 85 1.35 1.51 -10.65
CA LEU A 85 0.08 0.88 -10.29
C LEU A 85 -0.59 1.63 -9.12
N ASN A 86 -1.92 1.71 -9.16
CA ASN A 86 -2.70 2.17 -8.01
C ASN A 86 -2.62 1.11 -6.89
N ILE A 87 -2.17 1.52 -5.70
CA ILE A 87 -2.06 0.65 -4.53
C ILE A 87 -2.81 1.29 -3.36
N VAL A 88 -3.79 0.55 -2.84
CA VAL A 88 -4.54 0.92 -1.63
C VAL A 88 -4.00 0.11 -0.46
N PHE A 89 -3.62 0.78 0.61
CA PHE A 89 -3.24 0.14 1.86
C PHE A 89 -4.35 0.20 2.90
N SER A 90 -4.55 -0.91 3.59
CA SER A 90 -5.45 -1.02 4.74
C SER A 90 -4.76 -1.65 5.93
N CYS A 91 -5.24 -1.34 7.12
CA CYS A 91 -4.87 -2.04 8.35
C CYS A 91 -6.08 -2.06 9.30
N ALA A 92 -5.90 -2.25 10.62
CA ALA A 92 -7.03 -2.22 11.56
C ALA A 92 -7.73 -0.84 11.68
N LYS A 93 -6.97 0.26 11.73
CA LYS A 93 -7.44 1.63 12.08
C LYS A 93 -6.74 2.76 11.29
N GLY A 94 -6.26 2.50 10.08
CA GLY A 94 -5.52 3.48 9.26
C GLY A 94 -4.06 3.81 9.64
N ILE A 95 -3.61 3.56 10.88
CA ILE A 95 -2.27 4.00 11.33
C ILE A 95 -1.12 3.24 10.64
N ARG A 96 -1.24 1.91 10.53
CA ARG A 96 -0.20 1.06 9.90
C ARG A 96 -0.21 1.20 8.38
N SER A 97 -1.39 1.37 7.78
CA SER A 97 -1.52 1.62 6.34
C SER A 97 -0.90 2.96 5.94
N LEU A 98 -1.04 4.02 6.75
CA LEU A 98 -0.33 5.27 6.49
C LEU A 98 1.20 5.08 6.51
N LYS A 99 1.73 4.28 7.44
CA LYS A 99 3.16 3.92 7.46
C LYS A 99 3.58 3.14 6.22
N ALA A 100 2.75 2.20 5.77
CA ALA A 100 2.96 1.44 4.54
C ALA A 100 3.01 2.37 3.31
N CYS A 101 2.10 3.34 3.24
CA CYS A 101 2.10 4.35 2.20
C CYS A 101 3.42 5.13 2.15
N GLN A 102 3.94 5.56 3.30
CA GLN A 102 5.21 6.27 3.37
C GLN A 102 6.39 5.40 2.92
N GLN A 103 6.44 4.14 3.33
CA GLN A 103 7.50 3.20 2.92
C GLN A 103 7.52 3.02 1.39
N LEU A 104 6.37 2.84 0.75
CA LEU A 104 6.30 2.71 -0.71
C LEU A 104 6.58 4.02 -1.45
N ALA A 105 6.17 5.15 -0.87
CA ALA A 105 6.49 6.47 -1.39
C ALA A 105 8.00 6.69 -1.46
N ASP A 106 8.73 6.29 -0.41
CA ASP A 106 10.20 6.37 -0.34
C ASP A 106 10.88 5.43 -1.36
N LEU A 107 10.23 4.33 -1.73
CA LEU A 107 10.66 3.41 -2.80
C LEU A 107 10.27 3.90 -4.20
N GLY A 108 9.54 5.01 -4.31
CA GLY A 108 9.18 5.67 -5.57
C GLY A 108 7.89 5.17 -6.22
N TYR A 109 7.02 4.48 -5.49
CA TYR A 109 5.66 4.17 -5.96
C TYR A 109 4.81 5.44 -5.97
N LYS A 110 4.05 5.68 -7.04
CA LYS A 110 3.45 7.00 -7.29
C LYS A 110 2.00 7.11 -6.85
N ASN A 111 1.20 6.07 -7.08
CA ASN A 111 -0.25 6.10 -6.90
C ASN A 111 -0.64 5.35 -5.62
N ILE A 112 -0.40 5.98 -4.48
CA ILE A 112 -0.57 5.38 -3.15
C ILE A 112 -1.78 5.97 -2.44
N PHE A 113 -2.66 5.09 -1.97
CA PHE A 113 -3.89 5.45 -1.28
C PHE A 113 -3.91 4.82 0.11
N ASN A 114 -4.21 5.62 1.14
CA ASN A 114 -4.41 5.14 2.50
C ASN A 114 -5.91 5.00 2.77
N TYR A 115 -6.37 3.82 3.13
CA TYR A 115 -7.71 3.65 3.69
C TYR A 115 -7.68 3.96 5.20
N SER A 116 -8.05 5.19 5.56
CA SER A 116 -7.87 5.72 6.92
C SER A 116 -8.76 5.07 7.97
N GLU A 117 -9.92 4.55 7.59
CA GLU A 117 -10.86 3.95 8.53
C GLU A 117 -10.44 2.52 8.92
N GLY A 118 -9.63 1.86 8.07
CA GLY A 118 -9.17 0.49 8.28
C GLY A 118 -10.28 -0.56 8.33
N TRP A 119 -9.93 -1.78 8.71
CA TRP A 119 -10.84 -2.92 8.84
C TRP A 119 -12.09 -2.58 9.67
N PHE A 120 -11.94 -1.88 10.79
CA PHE A 120 -13.09 -1.55 11.63
C PHE A 120 -14.05 -0.57 10.96
N GLY A 121 -13.56 0.35 10.13
CA GLY A 121 -14.42 1.14 9.25
C GLY A 121 -15.19 0.25 8.29
N TRP A 122 -14.50 -0.61 7.57
CA TRP A 122 -15.10 -1.53 6.60
C TRP A 122 -16.19 -2.40 7.22
N GLU A 123 -15.89 -3.00 8.37
CA GLU A 123 -16.81 -3.87 9.11
C GLU A 123 -18.05 -3.13 9.59
N SER A 124 -17.92 -1.85 9.98
CA SER A 124 -19.06 -1.04 10.42
C SER A 124 -20.06 -0.68 9.31
N HIS A 125 -19.64 -0.76 8.05
CA HIS A 125 -20.45 -0.47 6.87
C HIS A 125 -21.00 -1.73 6.16
N LYS A 126 -20.65 -2.92 6.64
CA LYS A 126 -21.04 -4.20 6.02
C LYS A 126 -22.46 -4.61 6.40
#